data_AF-Q5BQZ0-F1
#
_entry.id   AF-Q5BQZ0-F1
#
_cell.length_a   1.000
_cell.length_b   1.000
_cell.length_c   1.000
_cell.angle_alpha   90.00
_cell.angle_beta   90.00
_cell.angle_gamma   90.00
#
_symmetry.space_group_name_H-M   'P 1'
#
loop_
_entity.id
_entity.type
_entity.pdbx_description
1 polymer ?
#
loop_
_entity_poly.entity_id
_entity_poly.type
_entity_poly.pdbx_seq_one_letter_code
_entity_poly.pdbx_strand_id
1 'polypeptide(L)'
;MQLLNLSNTLLILCPILIQAICETLKESTGNLTVGDKVTLADVVLIASIDHITDLDKEFLTGKYPEIHKHRKHLLATSPKLAKYLSERHATAF
;
A
#
# COMPACT_ATOMS: atom_id res chain seq x y z
N MET A 1 -17.80 19.23 11.72
CA MET A 1 -16.85 19.85 10.77
C MET A 1 -15.68 18.94 10.36
N GLN A 2 -15.32 17.90 11.13
CA GLN A 2 -14.23 16.96 10.76
C GLN A 2 -14.59 15.93 9.66
N LEU A 3 -15.85 15.49 9.57
CA LEU A 3 -16.29 14.49 8.59
C LEU A 3 -16.16 14.96 7.12
N LEU A 4 -16.37 16.24 6.85
CA LEU A 4 -16.24 16.85 5.52
C LEU A 4 -14.78 16.91 5.01
N ASN A 5 -13.80 16.94 5.92
CA ASN A 5 -12.38 16.95 5.54
C ASN A 5 -11.87 15.55 5.18
N LEU A 6 -12.30 14.51 5.92
CA LEU A 6 -11.87 13.14 5.63
C LEU A 6 -12.41 12.65 4.28
N SER A 7 -13.67 12.98 3.96
CA SER A 7 -14.30 12.61 2.69
C SER A 7 -13.58 13.22 1.49
N ASN A 8 -13.16 14.50 1.56
CA ASN A 8 -12.45 15.16 0.46
C ASN A 8 -11.04 14.58 0.27
N THR A 9 -10.34 14.25 1.36
CA THR A 9 -9.02 13.61 1.28
C THR A 9 -9.10 12.22 0.65
N LEU A 10 -10.06 11.38 1.07
CA LEU A 10 -10.18 10.01 0.55
C LEU A 10 -10.71 9.99 -0.89
N LEU A 11 -11.64 10.88 -1.24
CA LEU A 11 -12.26 10.90 -2.58
C LEU A 11 -11.39 11.55 -3.65
N ILE A 12 -10.59 12.56 -3.29
CA ILE A 12 -9.86 13.37 -4.28
C ILE A 12 -8.34 13.14 -4.19
N LEU A 13 -7.74 13.30 -3.01
CA LEU A 13 -6.28 13.24 -2.87
C LEU A 13 -5.74 11.81 -2.90
N CYS A 14 -6.43 10.87 -2.26
CA CYS A 14 -5.97 9.49 -2.15
C CYS A 14 -5.79 8.82 -3.53
N PRO A 15 -6.74 8.91 -4.48
CA PRO A 15 -6.56 8.35 -5.83
C PRO A 15 -5.37 8.95 -6.58
N ILE A 16 -5.13 10.27 -6.44
CA ILE A 16 -4.01 10.97 -7.09
C ILE A 16 -2.68 10.46 -6.53
N LEU A 17 -2.56 10.37 -5.20
CA LEU A 17 -1.35 9.89 -4.55
C LEU A 17 -1.06 8.42 -4.86
N ILE A 18 -2.09 7.57 -4.87
CA ILE A 18 -1.92 6.15 -5.23
C ILE A 18 -1.52 6.01 -6.71
N GLN A 19 -2.07 6.84 -7.60
CA GLN A 19 -1.66 6.85 -9.00
C GLN A 19 -0.17 7.23 -9.16
N ALA A 20 0.30 8.26 -8.46
CA ALA A 20 1.72 8.65 -8.48
C ALA A 20 2.63 7.54 -7.90
N ILE A 21 2.16 6.82 -6.88
CA ILE A 21 2.88 5.65 -6.35
C ILE A 21 2.92 4.52 -7.39
N CYS A 22 1.82 4.24 -8.10
CA CYS A 22 1.83 3.27 -9.20
C CYS A 22 2.84 3.63 -10.28
N GLU A 23 2.98 4.91 -10.62
CA GLU A 23 4.00 5.39 -11.57
C GLU A 23 5.42 5.18 -11.01
N THR A 24 5.64 5.53 -9.74
CA THR A 24 6.92 5.28 -9.04
C THR A 24 7.29 3.79 -9.06
N LEU A 25 6.32 2.90 -8.80
CA LEU A 25 6.55 1.45 -8.82
C LEU A 25 6.92 0.93 -10.22
N LYS A 26 6.41 1.55 -11.29
CA LYS A 26 6.76 1.18 -12.68
C LYS A 26 8.18 1.59 -13.03
N GLU A 27 8.69 2.66 -12.43
CA GLU A 27 10.03 3.18 -12.67
C GLU A 27 11.11 2.45 -11.86
N SER A 28 10.72 1.60 -10.91
CA SER A 28 11.67 0.79 -10.16
C SER A 28 12.50 -0.10 -11.10
N THR A 29 13.80 -0.17 -10.83
CA THR A 29 14.72 -1.04 -11.57
C THR A 29 14.57 -2.53 -11.23
N GLY A 30 13.66 -2.87 -10.31
CA GLY A 30 13.35 -4.23 -9.89
C GLY A 30 11.87 -4.42 -9.56
N ASN A 31 11.57 -5.39 -8.72
CA ASN A 31 10.20 -5.80 -8.40
C ASN A 31 9.64 -5.25 -7.07
N LEU A 32 10.46 -4.50 -6.33
CA LEU A 32 10.09 -3.80 -5.11
C LEU A 32 10.08 -2.29 -5.34
N THR A 33 9.78 -1.48 -4.32
CA THR A 33 9.68 -0.02 -4.47
C THR A 33 10.98 0.60 -4.99
N VAL A 34 12.14 0.07 -4.58
CA VAL A 34 13.45 0.50 -5.08
C VAL A 34 14.33 -0.73 -5.32
N GLY A 35 14.45 -1.14 -6.60
CA GLY A 35 15.23 -2.32 -6.99
C GLY A 35 14.59 -3.63 -6.53
N ASP A 36 15.41 -4.64 -6.20
CA ASP A 36 14.95 -6.00 -5.86
C ASP A 36 15.17 -6.39 -4.39
N LYS A 37 15.63 -5.46 -3.54
CA LYS A 37 15.81 -5.70 -2.11
C LYS A 37 14.79 -4.93 -1.30
N VAL A 38 14.33 -5.53 -0.20
CA VAL A 38 13.40 -4.87 0.72
C VAL A 38 14.07 -3.64 1.32
N THR A 39 13.38 -2.52 1.21
CA THR A 39 13.76 -1.22 1.76
C THR A 39 12.69 -0.71 2.72
N LEU A 40 12.98 0.40 3.39
CA LEU A 40 11.99 1.11 4.19
C LEU A 40 10.78 1.56 3.36
N ALA A 41 10.99 1.88 2.07
CA ALA A 41 9.92 2.33 1.19
C ALA A 41 8.83 1.27 1.00
N ASP A 42 9.20 -0.01 0.96
CA ASP A 42 8.25 -1.13 0.88
C ASP A 42 7.39 -1.24 2.14
N VAL A 43 8.02 -1.09 3.31
CA VAL A 43 7.35 -1.19 4.62
C VAL A 43 6.39 -0.02 4.83
N VAL A 44 6.82 1.20 4.51
CA VAL A 44 5.97 2.40 4.62
C VAL A 44 4.79 2.31 3.64
N LEU A 45 5.04 1.85 2.41
CA LEU A 45 3.99 1.70 1.42
C LEU A 45 2.89 0.75 1.90
N ILE A 46 3.22 -0.49 2.30
CA ILE A 46 2.18 -1.44 2.71
C ILE A 46 1.44 -1.02 3.97
N ALA A 47 2.11 -0.34 4.92
CA ALA A 47 1.45 0.19 6.11
C ALA A 47 0.45 1.29 5.75
N SER A 48 0.82 2.16 4.80
CA SER A 48 -0.05 3.25 4.33
C SER A 48 -1.25 2.70 3.55
N ILE A 49 -1.04 1.66 2.75
CA ILE A 49 -2.11 0.95 2.04
C ILE A 49 -3.07 0.27 3.02
N ASP A 50 -2.57 -0.36 4.08
CA ASP A 50 -3.42 -0.99 5.11
C ASP A 50 -4.39 0.05 5.71
N HIS A 51 -3.92 1.23 6.10
CA HIS A 51 -4.79 2.30 6.62
C HIS A 51 -5.86 2.75 5.61
N ILE A 52 -5.53 2.82 4.31
CA ILE A 52 -6.51 3.16 3.28
C ILE A 52 -7.59 2.09 3.20
N THR A 53 -7.20 0.81 3.21
CA THR A 53 -8.14 -0.32 3.14
C THR A 53 -8.94 -0.53 4.43
N ASP A 54 -8.44 -0.07 5.57
CA ASP A 54 -9.21 -0.05 6.83
C ASP A 54 -10.33 1.00 6.78
N LEU A 55 -10.11 2.11 6.07
CA LEU A 55 -11.12 3.15 5.82
C LEU A 55 -12.12 2.75 4.72
N ASP A 56 -11.63 2.18 3.62
CA ASP A 56 -12.44 1.70 2.50
C ASP A 56 -11.85 0.41 1.92
N LYS A 57 -12.47 -0.73 2.27
CA LYS A 57 -12.04 -2.08 1.86
C LYS A 57 -12.12 -2.29 0.35
N GLU A 58 -12.94 -1.51 -0.36
CA GLU A 58 -13.13 -1.64 -1.81
C GLU A 58 -12.27 -0.67 -2.61
N PHE A 59 -11.53 0.23 -1.94
CA PHE A 59 -10.75 1.28 -2.60
C PHE A 59 -9.80 0.73 -3.68
N LEU A 60 -9.15 -0.41 -3.41
CA LEU A 60 -8.21 -1.07 -4.32
C LEU A 60 -8.85 -2.17 -5.19
N THR A 61 -10.12 -2.51 -4.98
CA THR A 61 -10.78 -3.60 -5.70
C THR A 61 -10.87 -3.28 -7.19
N GLY A 62 -10.24 -4.12 -8.02
CA GLY A 62 -10.20 -3.94 -9.48
C GLY A 62 -9.37 -2.74 -9.97
N LYS A 63 -8.60 -2.09 -9.08
CA LYS A 63 -7.77 -0.91 -9.39
C LYS A 63 -6.31 -1.14 -8.96
N TYR A 64 -5.42 -0.29 -9.45
CA TYR A 64 -4.00 -0.20 -9.02
C TYR A 64 -3.25 -1.55 -8.97
N PRO A 65 -3.17 -2.29 -10.10
CA PRO A 65 -2.56 -3.61 -10.16
C PRO A 65 -1.09 -3.63 -9.70
N GLU A 66 -0.37 -2.52 -9.82
CA GLU A 66 1.02 -2.37 -9.36
C GLU A 66 1.14 -2.51 -7.84
N ILE A 67 0.18 -2.01 -7.08
CA ILE A 67 0.15 -2.13 -5.61
C ILE A 67 -0.07 -3.59 -5.20
N HIS A 68 -1.00 -4.28 -5.86
CA HIS A 68 -1.25 -5.71 -5.63
C HIS A 68 -0.04 -6.57 -5.98
N LYS A 69 0.61 -6.27 -7.11
CA LYS A 69 1.83 -6.95 -7.55
C LYS A 69 2.98 -6.72 -6.58
N HIS A 70 3.19 -5.47 -6.14
CA HIS A 70 4.20 -5.09 -5.17
C HIS A 70 4.03 -5.86 -3.85
N ARG A 71 2.83 -5.82 -3.24
CA ARG A 71 2.56 -6.51 -1.97
C ARG A 71 2.82 -8.02 -2.10
N LYS A 72 2.36 -8.64 -3.19
CA LYS A 72 2.61 -10.06 -3.46
C LYS A 72 4.11 -10.37 -3.54
N HIS A 73 4.88 -9.56 -4.27
CA HIS A 73 6.32 -9.77 -4.41
C HIS A 73 7.06 -9.54 -3.08
N LEU A 74 6.72 -8.50 -2.33
CA LEU A 74 7.31 -8.21 -1.02
C LEU A 74 7.16 -9.36 -0.02
N LEU A 75 5.96 -9.94 0.08
CA LEU A 75 5.70 -11.05 0.99
C LEU A 75 6.42 -12.33 0.56
N ALA A 76 6.61 -12.55 -0.75
CA ALA A 76 7.42 -13.65 -1.25
C ALA A 76 8.93 -13.44 -0.94
N THR A 77 9.41 -12.20 -1.04
CA THR A 77 10.83 -11.85 -0.81
C THR A 77 11.21 -11.81 0.66
N SER A 78 10.27 -11.49 1.58
CA SER A 78 10.52 -11.47 3.02
C SER A 78 9.57 -12.39 3.80
N PRO A 79 9.96 -13.67 4.01
CA PRO A 79 9.18 -14.62 4.79
C PRO A 79 8.94 -14.17 6.24
N LYS A 80 9.90 -13.44 6.83
CA LYS A 80 9.75 -12.88 8.18
C LYS A 80 8.64 -11.83 8.24
N LEU A 81 8.56 -10.95 7.24
CA LEU A 81 7.51 -9.94 7.16
C LEU A 81 6.15 -10.58 6.88
N ALA A 82 6.11 -11.60 6.00
CA ALA A 82 4.90 -12.36 5.73
C ALA A 82 4.36 -13.03 7.02
N LYS A 83 5.23 -13.70 7.78
CA LYS A 83 4.88 -14.29 9.08
C LYS A 83 4.36 -13.22 10.05
N TYR A 84 5.08 -12.11 10.19
CA TYR A 84 4.67 -11.01 11.07
C TYR A 84 3.27 -10.51 10.72
N LEU A 85 2.98 -10.24 9.44
CA LEU A 85 1.68 -9.71 9.01
C LEU A 85 0.54 -10.73 9.18
N SER A 86 0.81 -12.03 9.05
CA SER A 86 -0.21 -13.07 9.29
C SER A 86 -0.54 -13.25 10.77
N GLU A 87 0.42 -12.97 11.66
CA GLU A 87 0.26 -13.12 13.12
C GLU A 87 -0.13 -11.78 13.78
N ARG A 88 0.00 -10.65 13.07
CA ARG A 88 -0.30 -9.31 13.57
C ARG A 88 -1.77 -9.22 13.96
N HIS A 89 -2.03 -8.85 15.21
CA HIS A 89 -3.38 -8.61 15.69
C HIS A 89 -4.00 -7.40 14.99
N ALA A 90 -5.30 -7.47 14.70
CA ALA A 90 -6.05 -6.33 14.18
C ALA A 90 -6.10 -5.22 15.25
N THR A 91 -5.77 -4.01 14.83
CA THR A 91 -5.84 -2.79 15.64
C THR A 91 -6.82 -1.80 15.00
N ALA A 92 -7.25 -0.78 15.75
CA ALA A 92 -8.18 0.24 15.24
C ALA A 92 -7.52 1.24 14.28
N PHE A 93 -6.19 1.30 14.30
CA PHE A 93 -5.28 2.06 13.44
C PHE A 93 -3.90 1.39 13.49
#